data_AF-A0A662AKB3-F1
#
_entry.id   AF-A0A662AKB3-F1
#
_cell.length_a   1.000
_cell.length_b   1.000
_cell.length_c   1.000
_cell.angle_alpha   90.00
_cell.angle_beta   90.00
_cell.angle_gamma   90.00
#
_symmetry.space_group_name_H-M   'P 1'
#
loop_
_entity.id
_entity.type
_entity.pdbx_description
1 polymer ?
#
loop_
_entity_poly.entity_id
_entity_poly.type
_entity_poly.pdbx_seq_one_letter_code
_entity_poly.pdbx_strand_id
1 'polypeptide(L)'
;MKIDLQTIKELELQKNDMHSMSIFEMMDLTSTPGGKHKLKTLFRKPLQDINTIRETQKAVKFMQENIHQWELPIDSKLTDHLDVYYFSDSNPSIGKNVFARFIESVSYRFIYKDFRSTFLNGTKHVIRFLKLIDKFRKQIFNDGFPELLNGYFLKIDEIHSILELTQALKVKSITKIGNVELLRFDKVFRDTHK
;
A
#
# COMPACT_ATOMS: atom_id res chain seq x y z
N MET A 1 12.18 -23.07 -12.17
CA MET A 1 10.95 -23.88 -12.30
C MET A 1 9.93 -23.12 -13.16
N LYS A 2 9.54 -23.69 -14.31
CA LYS A 2 8.37 -23.25 -15.08
C LYS A 2 7.27 -24.26 -14.81
N ILE A 3 6.06 -23.78 -14.49
CA ILE A 3 4.89 -24.62 -14.27
C ILE A 3 3.96 -24.39 -15.46
N ASP A 4 3.62 -25.45 -16.18
CA ASP A 4 2.65 -25.39 -17.27
C ASP A 4 1.20 -25.44 -16.76
N LEU A 5 0.23 -25.20 -17.65
CA LEU A 5 -1.19 -25.16 -17.31
C LEU A 5 -1.75 -26.51 -16.87
N GLN A 6 -1.20 -27.62 -17.38
CA GLN A 6 -1.62 -28.96 -16.97
C GLN A 6 -1.18 -29.22 -15.54
N THR A 7 0.08 -28.92 -15.20
CA THR A 7 0.59 -29.04 -13.82
C THR A 7 -0.21 -28.18 -12.83
N ILE A 8 -0.59 -26.95 -13.21
CA ILE A 8 -1.45 -26.08 -12.37
C ILE A 8 -2.79 -26.73 -12.06
N LYS A 9 -3.39 -27.40 -13.07
CA LYS A 9 -4.69 -28.06 -12.92
C LYS A 9 -4.56 -29.33 -12.08
N GLU A 10 -3.61 -30.19 -12.39
CA GLU A 10 -3.42 -31.49 -11.73
C GLU A 10 -3.07 -31.33 -10.25
N LEU A 11 -2.30 -30.29 -9.90
CA LEU A 11 -1.95 -29.99 -8.50
C LEU A 11 -2.98 -29.11 -7.79
N GLU A 12 -4.11 -28.79 -8.44
CA GLU A 12 -5.17 -27.93 -7.89
C GLU A 12 -4.65 -26.61 -7.29
N LEU A 13 -3.59 -26.05 -7.91
CA LEU A 13 -2.96 -24.81 -7.44
C LEU A 13 -3.89 -23.62 -7.60
N GLN A 14 -4.84 -23.70 -8.53
CA GLN A 14 -5.92 -22.75 -8.72
C GLN A 14 -7.23 -23.50 -8.85
N LYS A 15 -8.32 -22.81 -8.52
CA LYS A 15 -9.66 -23.38 -8.60
C LYS A 15 -9.98 -23.78 -10.04
N ASN A 16 -10.25 -25.06 -10.24
CA ASN A 16 -10.61 -25.64 -11.53
C ASN A 16 -12.13 -25.74 -11.71
N ASP A 17 -12.87 -26.01 -10.62
CA ASP A 17 -14.32 -26.17 -10.61
C ASP A 17 -14.98 -25.30 -9.52
N MET A 18 -16.26 -24.94 -9.69
CA MET A 18 -16.96 -24.06 -8.73
C MET A 18 -17.03 -24.64 -7.30
N HIS A 19 -16.96 -25.96 -7.15
CA HIS A 19 -17.18 -26.67 -5.89
C HIS A 19 -15.90 -27.20 -5.22
N SER A 20 -14.74 -27.19 -5.88
CA SER A 20 -13.47 -27.63 -5.28
C SER A 20 -12.72 -26.46 -4.61
N MET A 21 -12.06 -26.76 -3.49
CA MET A 21 -11.18 -25.83 -2.79
C MET A 21 -9.76 -26.03 -3.29
N SER A 22 -9.14 -24.98 -3.82
CA SER A 22 -7.75 -25.04 -4.31
C SER A 22 -6.73 -24.87 -3.19
N ILE A 23 -5.49 -25.34 -3.42
CA ILE A 23 -4.37 -25.12 -2.47
C ILE A 23 -4.17 -23.62 -2.23
N PHE A 24 -4.33 -22.79 -3.25
CA PHE A 24 -4.26 -21.34 -3.09
C PHE A 24 -5.31 -20.79 -2.13
N GLU A 25 -6.57 -21.25 -2.22
CA GLU A 25 -7.64 -20.81 -1.31
C GLU A 25 -7.39 -21.26 0.14
N MET A 26 -6.78 -22.43 0.34
CA MET A 26 -6.38 -22.88 1.68
C MET A 26 -5.24 -22.04 2.28
N MET A 27 -4.32 -21.55 1.45
CA MET A 27 -3.12 -20.85 1.90
C MET A 27 -3.25 -19.32 1.90
N ASP A 28 -4.25 -18.76 1.21
CA ASP A 28 -4.45 -17.31 1.12
C ASP A 28 -5.06 -16.74 2.41
N LEU A 29 -4.20 -16.35 3.34
CA LEU A 29 -4.54 -15.62 4.56
C LEU A 29 -4.14 -14.14 4.47
N THR A 30 -4.04 -13.59 3.26
CA THR A 30 -3.56 -12.22 3.08
C THR A 30 -4.62 -11.18 3.42
N SER A 31 -4.20 -10.07 4.06
CA SER A 31 -5.11 -9.01 4.50
C SER A 31 -5.46 -8.00 3.40
N THR A 32 -4.75 -8.01 2.26
CA THR A 32 -4.88 -7.00 1.20
C THR A 32 -4.97 -7.64 -0.19
N PRO A 33 -5.69 -7.04 -1.14
CA PRO A 33 -5.76 -7.50 -2.54
C PRO A 33 -4.37 -7.59 -3.20
N GLY A 34 -3.48 -6.63 -2.92
CA GLY A 34 -2.10 -6.64 -3.39
C GLY A 34 -1.29 -7.82 -2.84
N GLY A 35 -1.46 -8.15 -1.56
CA GLY A 35 -0.87 -9.34 -0.94
C GLY A 35 -1.34 -10.63 -1.60
N LYS A 36 -2.66 -10.77 -1.80
CA LYS A 36 -3.28 -11.90 -2.53
C LYS A 36 -2.71 -12.05 -3.93
N HIS A 37 -2.61 -10.95 -4.67
CA HIS A 37 -2.05 -10.94 -6.02
C HIS A 37 -0.57 -11.37 -6.04
N LYS A 38 0.22 -10.88 -5.07
CA LYS A 38 1.62 -11.26 -4.93
C LYS A 38 1.79 -12.74 -4.60
N LEU A 39 0.99 -13.27 -3.68
CA LEU A 39 0.97 -14.69 -3.33
C LEU A 39 0.59 -15.55 -4.54
N LYS A 40 -0.45 -15.16 -5.28
CA LYS A 40 -0.88 -15.86 -6.50
C LYS A 40 0.23 -15.87 -7.55
N THR A 41 0.97 -14.78 -7.68
CA THR A 41 2.14 -14.70 -8.55
C THR A 41 3.25 -15.65 -8.11
N LEU A 42 3.50 -15.80 -6.81
CA LEU A 42 4.48 -16.76 -6.29
C LEU A 42 4.10 -18.22 -6.58
N PHE A 43 2.81 -18.57 -6.50
CA PHE A 43 2.33 -19.90 -6.90
C PHE A 43 2.52 -20.17 -8.40
N ARG A 44 2.27 -19.16 -9.25
CA ARG A 44 2.42 -19.26 -10.70
C ARG A 44 3.87 -19.27 -11.15
N LYS A 45 4.71 -18.52 -10.45
CA LYS A 45 6.14 -18.35 -10.74
C LYS A 45 6.93 -18.48 -9.43
N PRO A 46 7.21 -19.73 -9.00
CA PRO A 46 8.02 -19.96 -7.82
C PRO A 46 9.40 -19.32 -7.93
N LEU A 47 9.95 -18.96 -6.78
CA LEU A 47 11.34 -18.48 -6.68
C LEU A 47 12.29 -19.55 -7.25
N GLN A 48 13.30 -19.10 -7.98
CA GLN A 48 14.25 -20.00 -8.66
C GLN A 48 15.66 -19.93 -8.08
N ASP A 49 15.98 -18.82 -7.42
CA ASP A 49 17.27 -18.58 -6.80
C ASP A 49 17.28 -19.05 -5.34
N ILE A 50 18.28 -19.85 -4.99
CA ILE A 50 18.39 -20.46 -3.66
C ILE A 50 18.58 -19.43 -2.56
N ASN A 51 19.30 -18.34 -2.82
CA ASN A 51 19.52 -17.29 -1.83
C ASN A 51 18.21 -16.56 -1.55
N THR A 52 17.46 -16.22 -2.58
CA THR A 52 16.13 -15.60 -2.48
C THR A 52 15.15 -16.49 -1.72
N ILE A 53 15.16 -17.81 -1.97
CA ILE A 53 14.35 -18.79 -1.23
C ILE A 53 14.72 -18.77 0.25
N ARG A 54 16.02 -18.87 0.57
CA ARG A 54 16.51 -18.89 1.96
C ARG A 54 16.17 -17.61 2.71
N GLU A 55 16.35 -16.45 2.08
CA GLU A 55 15.98 -15.16 2.69
C GLU A 55 14.47 -15.04 2.92
N THR A 56 13.64 -15.53 1.98
CA THR A 56 12.19 -15.60 2.18
C THR A 56 11.82 -16.52 3.34
N GLN A 57 12.44 -17.69 3.45
CA GLN A 57 12.22 -18.63 4.56
C GLN A 57 12.64 -18.03 5.91
N LYS A 58 13.79 -17.35 5.97
CA LYS A 58 14.22 -16.62 7.17
C LYS A 58 13.22 -15.54 7.57
N ALA A 59 12.73 -14.76 6.60
CA ALA A 59 11.71 -13.74 6.83
C ALA A 59 10.42 -14.34 7.39
N VAL A 60 9.90 -15.41 6.79
CA VAL A 60 8.68 -16.09 7.26
C VAL A 60 8.88 -16.67 8.66
N LYS A 61 10.00 -17.33 8.91
CA LYS A 61 10.33 -17.88 10.24
C LYS A 61 10.39 -16.78 11.30
N PHE A 62 11.04 -15.67 11.00
CA PHE A 62 11.11 -14.52 11.88
C PHE A 62 9.72 -13.94 12.19
N MET A 63 8.85 -13.80 11.19
CA MET A 63 7.46 -13.36 11.42
C MET A 63 6.69 -14.35 12.30
N GLN A 64 6.90 -15.66 12.09
CA GLN A 64 6.23 -16.69 12.87
C GLN A 64 6.68 -16.67 14.34
N GLU A 65 7.96 -16.49 14.61
CA GLU A 65 8.52 -16.37 15.96
C GLU A 65 8.04 -15.09 16.67
N ASN A 66 7.70 -14.05 15.92
CA ASN A 66 7.24 -12.76 16.42
C ASN A 66 5.77 -12.46 16.04
N ILE A 67 4.93 -13.49 15.89
CA ILE A 67 3.60 -13.37 15.27
C ILE A 67 2.69 -12.34 15.97
N HIS A 68 2.80 -12.21 17.29
CA HIS A 68 2.03 -11.26 18.09
C HIS A 68 2.36 -9.79 17.79
N GLN A 69 3.57 -9.52 17.30
CA GLN A 69 3.97 -8.19 16.87
C GLN A 69 3.60 -7.93 15.41
N TRP A 70 3.37 -8.99 14.62
CA TRP A 70 3.20 -8.95 13.17
C TRP A 70 1.75 -8.78 12.70
N GLU A 71 0.91 -8.14 13.52
CA GLU A 71 -0.46 -7.81 13.14
C GLU A 71 -0.48 -6.53 12.30
N LEU A 72 -0.70 -6.67 10.99
CA LEU A 72 -0.71 -5.54 10.07
C LEU A 72 -1.94 -4.65 10.34
N PRO A 73 -1.79 -3.35 10.66
CA PRO A 73 -2.90 -2.48 11.02
C PRO A 73 -3.60 -1.90 9.77
N ILE A 74 -3.67 -2.66 8.69
CA ILE A 74 -4.24 -2.26 7.40
C ILE A 74 -5.24 -3.32 6.96
N ASP A 75 -6.46 -2.87 6.68
CA ASP A 75 -7.54 -3.70 6.17
C ASP A 75 -7.72 -3.53 4.65
N SER A 76 -8.49 -4.44 4.05
CA SER A 76 -8.82 -4.43 2.63
C SER A 76 -9.53 -3.14 2.20
N LYS A 77 -10.42 -2.62 3.05
CA LYS A 77 -11.18 -1.40 2.77
C LYS A 77 -10.27 -0.18 2.61
N LEU A 78 -9.27 -0.03 3.48
CA LEU A 78 -8.30 1.05 3.35
C LEU A 78 -7.50 0.89 2.06
N THR A 79 -7.07 -0.32 1.71
CA THR A 79 -6.36 -0.55 0.43
C THR A 79 -7.24 -0.27 -0.79
N ASP A 80 -8.53 -0.62 -0.76
CA ASP A 80 -9.46 -0.31 -1.87
C ASP A 80 -9.58 1.20 -2.08
N HIS A 81 -9.66 1.97 -0.99
CA HIS A 81 -9.67 3.44 -1.07
C HIS A 81 -8.36 4.02 -1.62
N LEU A 82 -7.21 3.41 -1.31
CA LEU A 82 -5.92 3.81 -1.85
C LEU A 82 -5.83 3.51 -3.34
N ASP A 83 -6.29 2.33 -3.78
CA ASP A 83 -6.30 1.92 -5.18
C ASP A 83 -7.17 2.87 -6.02
N VAL A 84 -8.40 3.15 -5.56
CA VAL A 84 -9.30 4.11 -6.22
C VAL A 84 -8.63 5.48 -6.36
N TYR A 85 -7.93 5.93 -5.33
CA TYR A 85 -7.20 7.18 -5.37
C TYR A 85 -6.01 7.14 -6.34
N TYR A 86 -5.17 6.11 -6.27
CA TYR A 86 -3.97 5.96 -7.10
C TYR A 86 -4.31 5.88 -8.60
N PHE A 87 -5.32 5.08 -8.94
CA PHE A 87 -5.76 4.89 -10.33
C PHE A 87 -6.68 6.00 -10.86
N SER A 88 -7.05 6.99 -10.05
CA SER A 88 -7.79 8.15 -10.56
C SER A 88 -6.89 9.05 -11.42
N ASP A 89 -7.23 9.25 -12.69
CA ASP A 89 -6.49 10.05 -13.70
C ASP A 89 -6.69 11.55 -13.60
N SER A 90 -6.76 12.00 -12.37
CA SER A 90 -7.21 13.33 -12.07
C SER A 90 -6.05 14.11 -11.50
N ASN A 91 -5.30 14.75 -12.40
CA ASN A 91 -4.20 15.64 -12.06
C ASN A 91 -4.76 17.04 -11.82
N PRO A 92 -4.84 17.51 -10.57
CA PRO A 92 -5.14 18.91 -10.33
C PRO A 92 -3.92 19.73 -10.77
N SER A 93 -4.03 20.45 -11.90
CA SER A 93 -3.02 21.42 -12.32
C SER A 93 -3.06 22.59 -11.35
N ILE A 94 -2.18 22.57 -10.33
CA ILE A 94 -2.10 23.63 -9.32
C ILE A 94 -0.96 24.57 -9.70
N GLY A 95 -1.30 25.82 -10.02
CA GLY A 95 -0.32 26.88 -10.30
C GLY A 95 0.63 27.15 -9.13
N LYS A 96 1.86 27.60 -9.41
CA LYS A 96 2.88 27.88 -8.38
C LYS A 96 2.55 29.09 -7.48
N ASN A 97 1.60 29.93 -7.88
CA ASN A 97 1.31 31.22 -7.25
C ASN A 97 0.14 31.12 -6.24
N VAL A 98 0.29 31.66 -5.03
CA VAL A 98 -0.69 31.52 -3.93
C VAL A 98 -2.08 32.06 -4.31
N PHE A 99 -2.14 33.16 -5.05
CA PHE A 99 -3.40 33.71 -5.56
C PHE A 99 -4.04 32.85 -6.65
N ALA A 100 -3.23 32.27 -7.55
CA ALA A 100 -3.71 31.32 -8.55
C ALA A 100 -4.28 30.06 -7.86
N ARG A 101 -3.64 29.57 -6.79
CA ARG A 101 -4.15 28.43 -5.98
C ARG A 101 -5.48 28.73 -5.32
N PHE A 102 -5.69 29.95 -4.84
CA PHE A 102 -6.97 30.35 -4.25
C PHE A 102 -8.08 30.39 -5.32
N ILE A 103 -7.83 31.03 -6.45
CA ILE A 103 -8.79 31.09 -7.57
C ILE A 103 -9.06 29.69 -8.14
N GLU A 104 -8.03 28.89 -8.42
CA GLU A 104 -8.17 27.50 -8.85
C GLU A 104 -8.96 26.67 -7.82
N SER A 105 -8.69 26.80 -6.52
CA SER A 105 -9.44 26.08 -5.47
C SER A 105 -10.92 26.46 -5.42
N VAL A 106 -11.27 27.70 -5.81
CA VAL A 106 -12.64 28.17 -5.94
C VAL A 106 -13.25 27.66 -7.24
N SER A 107 -12.53 27.68 -8.37
CA SER A 107 -13.01 27.16 -9.66
C SER A 107 -13.24 25.64 -9.63
N TYR A 108 -12.32 24.88 -9.03
CA TYR A 108 -12.46 23.43 -8.78
C TYR A 108 -13.62 23.11 -7.83
N ARG A 109 -14.05 24.07 -7.00
CA ARG A 109 -15.21 23.93 -6.10
C ARG A 109 -16.53 23.76 -6.86
N PHE A 110 -16.62 24.32 -8.07
CA PHE A 110 -17.84 24.37 -8.86
C PHE A 110 -17.87 23.36 -10.02
N ILE A 111 -16.72 22.99 -10.61
CA ILE A 111 -16.69 22.20 -11.86
C ILE A 111 -16.63 20.68 -11.62
N TYR A 112 -16.05 20.19 -10.51
CA TYR A 112 -15.87 18.75 -10.30
C TYR A 112 -16.12 18.28 -8.85
N LYS A 113 -17.39 18.27 -8.43
CA LYS A 113 -17.80 17.90 -7.06
C LYS A 113 -17.38 16.46 -6.68
N ASP A 114 -17.52 15.52 -7.61
CA ASP A 114 -17.16 14.10 -7.40
C ASP A 114 -15.64 13.90 -7.36
N PHE A 115 -14.91 14.56 -8.26
CA PHE A 115 -13.45 14.54 -8.27
C PHE A 115 -12.86 15.08 -6.97
N ARG A 116 -13.37 16.22 -6.47
CA ARG A 116 -12.92 16.82 -5.23
C ARG A 116 -13.10 15.88 -4.04
N SER A 117 -14.20 15.13 -4.00
CA SER A 117 -14.45 14.14 -2.96
C SER A 117 -13.43 13.00 -3.01
N THR A 118 -13.18 12.44 -4.20
CA THR A 118 -12.21 11.37 -4.42
C THR A 118 -10.80 11.79 -4.03
N PHE A 119 -10.38 12.98 -4.44
CA PHE A 119 -9.09 13.57 -4.09
C PHE A 119 -8.96 13.81 -2.57
N LEU A 120 -9.94 14.47 -1.95
CA LEU A 120 -9.83 14.90 -0.54
C LEU A 120 -9.85 13.68 0.38
N ASN A 121 -10.75 12.74 0.11
CA ASN A 121 -10.85 11.51 0.88
C ASN A 121 -9.67 10.59 0.60
N GLY A 122 -9.25 10.44 -0.67
CA GLY A 122 -8.08 9.67 -1.05
C GLY A 122 -6.81 10.15 -0.35
N THR A 123 -6.55 11.46 -0.34
CA THR A 123 -5.42 12.05 0.40
C THR A 123 -5.49 11.73 1.90
N LYS A 124 -6.67 11.81 2.51
CA LYS A 124 -6.86 11.42 3.92
C LYS A 124 -6.58 9.93 4.15
N HIS A 125 -6.98 9.06 3.22
CA HIS A 125 -6.69 7.62 3.28
C HIS A 125 -5.19 7.35 3.16
N VAL A 126 -4.47 8.05 2.28
CA VAL A 126 -3.00 7.96 2.18
C VAL A 126 -2.33 8.39 3.48
N ILE A 127 -2.72 9.55 4.04
CA ILE A 127 -2.17 10.01 5.33
C ILE A 127 -2.46 9.00 6.46
N ARG A 128 -3.67 8.44 6.48
CA ARG A 128 -4.04 7.39 7.44
C ARG A 128 -3.16 6.15 7.27
N PHE A 129 -2.97 5.69 6.03
CA PHE A 129 -2.14 4.54 5.71
C PHE A 129 -0.69 4.75 6.18
N LEU A 130 -0.07 5.89 5.86
CA LEU A 130 1.29 6.19 6.29
C LEU A 130 1.44 6.21 7.81
N LYS A 131 0.45 6.76 8.54
CA LYS A 131 0.46 6.73 10.01
C LYS A 131 0.37 5.32 10.58
N LEU A 132 -0.44 4.47 9.97
CA LEU A 132 -0.60 3.08 10.39
C LEU A 132 0.69 2.29 10.15
N ILE A 133 1.33 2.49 8.99
CA ILE A 133 2.64 1.91 8.68
C ILE A 133 3.73 2.43 9.62
N ASP A 134 3.78 3.73 9.91
CA ASP A 134 4.76 4.30 10.85
C ASP A 134 4.60 3.72 12.25
N LYS A 135 3.35 3.58 12.72
CA LYS A 135 3.05 2.96 14.01
C LYS A 135 3.46 1.49 14.02
N PHE A 136 3.11 0.74 12.97
CA PHE A 136 3.46 -0.68 12.82
C PHE A 136 4.98 -0.89 12.86
N ARG A 137 5.72 -0.10 12.06
CA ARG A 137 7.18 -0.12 12.04
C ARG A 137 7.77 0.09 13.44
N LYS A 138 7.31 1.10 14.16
CA LYS A 138 7.80 1.43 15.51
C LYS A 138 7.51 0.33 16.54
N GLN A 139 6.42 -0.42 16.34
CA GLN A 139 6.05 -1.54 17.21
C GLN A 139 6.90 -2.79 16.95
N ILE A 140 7.35 -2.99 15.71
CA ILE A 140 8.03 -4.19 15.26
C ILE A 140 9.55 -4.11 15.35
N PHE A 141 10.11 -2.91 15.54
CA PHE A 141 11.55 -2.69 15.56
C PHE A 141 12.27 -3.66 16.52
N ASN A 142 13.11 -4.52 15.96
CA ASN A 142 13.84 -5.55 16.68
C ASN A 142 15.24 -5.70 16.06
N ASP A 143 16.23 -5.92 16.93
CA ASP A 143 17.60 -6.20 16.50
C ASP A 143 17.63 -7.60 15.85
N GLY A 144 17.91 -7.66 14.54
CA GLY A 144 18.03 -8.93 13.81
C GLY A 144 16.99 -9.19 12.72
N PHE A 145 16.40 -8.15 12.12
CA PHE A 145 15.59 -8.36 10.92
C PHE A 145 16.36 -9.13 9.83
N PRO A 146 15.76 -10.17 9.24
CA PRO A 146 16.24 -10.74 7.99
C PRO A 146 16.39 -9.66 6.92
N GLU A 147 17.39 -9.81 6.05
CA GLU A 147 17.78 -8.80 5.05
C GLU A 147 16.59 -8.38 4.18
N LEU A 148 15.76 -9.36 3.78
CA LEU A 148 14.54 -9.12 3.01
C LEU A 148 13.58 -8.15 3.70
N LEU A 149 13.37 -8.29 5.02
CA LEU A 149 12.46 -7.43 5.78
C LEU A 149 13.08 -6.06 6.02
N ASN A 150 14.38 -6.02 6.31
CA ASN A 150 15.11 -4.77 6.44
C ASN A 150 15.00 -3.93 5.16
N GLY A 151 15.12 -4.56 3.98
CA GLY A 151 14.95 -3.88 2.70
C GLY A 151 13.57 -3.22 2.51
N TYR A 152 12.49 -3.82 3.04
CA TYR A 152 11.17 -3.18 3.02
C TYR A 152 11.06 -2.03 4.01
N PHE A 153 11.62 -2.16 5.22
CA PHE A 153 11.60 -1.08 6.20
C PHE A 153 12.47 0.11 5.78
N LEU A 154 13.60 -0.11 5.12
CA LEU A 154 14.41 0.96 4.54
C LEU A 154 13.63 1.76 3.49
N LYS A 155 12.84 1.11 2.64
CA LYS A 155 11.96 1.81 1.68
C LYS A 155 10.87 2.62 2.37
N ILE A 156 10.31 2.11 3.46
CA ILE A 156 9.36 2.86 4.29
C ILE A 156 10.05 4.11 4.86
N ASP A 157 11.31 3.98 5.30
CA ASP A 157 12.09 5.09 5.85
C ASP A 157 12.43 6.15 4.80
N GLU A 158 12.78 5.72 3.59
CA GLU A 158 12.94 6.61 2.44
C GLU A 158 11.66 7.41 2.19
N ILE A 159 10.49 6.76 2.17
CA ILE A 159 9.20 7.44 2.01
C ILE A 159 8.94 8.40 3.18
N HIS A 160 9.22 8.01 4.43
CA HIS A 160 8.99 8.87 5.59
C HIS A 160 9.94 10.06 5.69
N SER A 161 11.11 9.98 5.04
CA SER A 161 12.10 11.06 4.99
C SER A 161 11.66 12.25 4.13
N ILE A 162 10.64 12.08 3.29
CA ILE A 162 10.07 13.15 2.47
C ILE A 162 9.41 14.18 3.39
N LEU A 163 9.96 15.40 3.40
CA LEU A 163 9.61 16.47 4.33
C LEU A 163 8.09 16.72 4.41
N GLU A 164 7.42 16.75 3.27
CA GLU A 164 5.99 17.00 3.16
C GLU A 164 5.15 15.84 3.72
N LEU A 165 5.64 14.60 3.60
CA LEU A 165 5.00 13.43 4.22
C LEU A 165 5.20 13.45 5.73
N THR A 166 6.40 13.81 6.19
CA THR A 166 6.65 14.04 7.62
C THR A 166 5.72 15.13 8.19
N GLN A 167 5.44 16.19 7.44
CA GLN A 167 4.47 17.22 7.83
C GLN A 167 3.03 16.67 7.92
N ALA A 168 2.61 15.86 6.95
CA ALA A 168 1.30 15.20 6.96
C ALA A 168 1.13 14.23 8.15
N LEU A 169 2.21 13.53 8.52
CA LEU A 169 2.24 12.62 9.67
C LEU A 169 2.09 13.35 11.01
N LYS A 170 2.58 14.59 11.13
CA LYS A 170 2.49 15.40 12.36
C LYS A 170 1.09 15.93 12.67
N VAL A 171 0.15 15.88 11.72
CA VAL A 171 -1.22 16.35 11.93
C VAL A 171 -1.90 15.52 13.03
N LYS A 172 -2.38 16.14 14.11
CA LYS A 172 -3.06 15.39 15.20
C LYS A 172 -4.38 14.73 14.77
N SER A 173 -5.17 15.40 13.93
CA SER A 173 -6.44 14.86 13.44
C SER A 173 -6.59 15.02 11.94
N ILE A 174 -6.72 13.90 11.23
CA ILE A 174 -6.93 13.86 9.77
C ILE A 174 -8.26 14.52 9.38
N THR A 175 -9.26 14.47 10.26
CA THR A 175 -10.59 15.08 10.00
C THR A 175 -10.56 16.60 10.09
N LYS A 176 -9.55 17.19 10.73
CA LYS A 176 -9.40 18.64 10.92
C LYS A 176 -8.46 19.30 9.90
N ILE A 177 -7.86 18.54 8.98
CA ILE A 177 -6.98 19.08 7.94
C ILE A 177 -7.81 19.95 6.99
N GLY A 178 -7.34 21.18 6.73
CA GLY A 178 -7.98 22.09 5.79
C GLY A 178 -7.85 21.61 4.34
N ASN A 179 -8.81 21.96 3.48
CA ASN A 179 -8.78 21.53 2.07
C ASN A 179 -7.52 21.98 1.32
N VAL A 180 -6.98 23.16 1.67
CA VAL A 180 -5.75 23.69 1.06
C VAL A 180 -4.53 22.85 1.42
N GLU A 181 -4.46 22.37 2.66
CA GLU A 181 -3.39 21.46 3.10
C GLU A 181 -3.51 20.09 2.43
N LEU A 182 -4.73 19.56 2.29
CA LEU A 182 -4.96 18.32 1.53
C LEU A 182 -4.52 18.47 0.07
N LEU A 183 -4.88 19.59 -0.60
CA LEU A 183 -4.41 19.96 -1.95
C LEU A 183 -2.89 20.00 -2.06
N ARG A 184 -2.20 20.50 -1.04
CA ARG A 184 -0.74 20.50 -1.01
C ARG A 184 -0.19 19.08 -0.88
N PHE A 185 -0.72 18.25 0.02
CA PHE A 185 -0.23 16.89 0.23
C PHE A 185 -0.44 16.00 -1.00
N ASP A 186 -1.63 16.00 -1.60
CA ASP A 186 -1.88 15.24 -2.82
C ASP A 186 -0.93 15.60 -3.96
N LYS A 187 -0.70 16.90 -4.19
CA LYS A 187 0.19 17.33 -5.25
C LYS A 187 1.57 16.70 -5.09
N VAL A 188 2.11 16.72 -3.88
CA VAL A 188 3.39 16.08 -3.57
C VAL A 188 3.33 14.58 -3.85
N PHE A 189 2.27 13.90 -3.39
CA PHE A 189 2.11 12.45 -3.61
C PHE A 189 2.11 12.11 -5.10
N ARG A 190 1.30 12.82 -5.89
CA ARG A 190 1.15 12.56 -7.33
C ARG A 190 2.36 12.97 -8.14
N ASP A 191 3.01 14.10 -7.82
CA ASP A 191 4.19 14.57 -8.55
C ASP A 191 5.43 13.69 -8.28
N THR A 192 5.48 12.98 -7.15
CA THR A 192 6.68 12.24 -6.71
C THR A 192 6.53 10.71 -6.83
N HIS A 193 5.31 10.16 -6.79
CA HIS A 193 5.08 8.70 -6.67
C HIS A 193 3.99 8.12 -7.60
N LYS A 194 3.39 8.93 -8.49
CA LYS A 194 2.57 8.42 -9.61
C LYS A 194 3.36 8.58 -10.91
#